data_AF-A0A2E8HUP7-F1
#
_entry.id   AF-A0A2E8HUP7-F1
#
_cell.length_a   1.000
_cell.length_b   1.000
_cell.length_c   1.000
_cell.angle_alpha   90.00
_cell.angle_beta   90.00
_cell.angle_gamma   90.00
#
_symmetry.space_group_name_H-M   'P 1'
#
loop_
_entity.id
_entity.type
_entity.pdbx_description
1 polymer ?
#
loop_
_entity_poly.entity_id
_entity_poly.type
_entity_poly.pdbx_seq_one_letter_code
_entity_poly.pdbx_strand_id
1 'polypeptide(L)'
;MRKVTQQIKEAFEQRKAKTIGNTRTDGESVWLHGNEIVRRDVSGLVFATLAGWNTPTTRERVNGITGLGFHQVNFEACLNGQPIDSSAWFVKCHDGASASLPPPPKSITIK
;
A
#
# COMPACT_ATOMS: atom_id res chain seq x y z
N MET A 1 -9.17 -8.33 9.93
CA MET A 1 -7.72 -8.04 9.81
C MET A 1 -6.92 -9.19 10.41
N ARG A 2 -5.90 -9.72 9.71
CA ARG A 2 -5.01 -10.75 10.28
C ARG A 2 -4.00 -10.16 11.27
N LYS A 3 -3.53 -10.96 12.23
CA LYS A 3 -2.50 -10.57 13.23
C LYS A 3 -1.21 -10.04 12.59
N VAL A 4 -0.82 -10.58 11.43
CA VAL A 4 0.37 -10.14 10.68
C VAL A 4 0.22 -8.68 10.23
N THR A 5 -0.93 -8.31 9.67
CA THR A 5 -1.20 -6.93 9.23
C THR A 5 -1.15 -5.97 10.40
N GLN A 6 -1.75 -6.33 11.52
CA GLN A 6 -1.80 -5.49 12.72
C GLN A 6 -0.41 -5.20 13.27
N GLN A 7 0.44 -6.22 13.38
CA GLN A 7 1.81 -6.05 13.85
C GLN A 7 2.69 -5.23 12.90
N ILE A 8 2.50 -5.38 11.59
CA ILE A 8 3.21 -4.57 10.58
C ILE A 8 2.73 -3.12 10.61
N LYS A 9 1.41 -2.90 10.73
CA LYS A 9 0.82 -1.57 10.90
C LYS A 9 1.41 -0.88 12.12
N GLU A 10 1.42 -1.55 13.27
CA GLU A 10 1.94 -1.00 14.52
C GLU A 10 3.45 -0.68 14.42
N ALA A 11 4.24 -1.56 13.80
CA ALA A 11 5.66 -1.30 13.55
C ALA A 11 5.89 -0.12 12.60
N PHE A 12 5.08 -0.02 11.54
CA PHE A 12 5.09 1.11 10.60
C PHE A 12 4.69 2.44 11.27
N GLU A 13 3.70 2.42 12.17
CA GLU A 13 3.31 3.59 12.96
C GLU A 13 4.42 3.99 13.95
N GLN A 14 5.12 3.02 14.54
CA GLN A 14 6.28 3.25 15.42
C GLN A 14 7.59 3.56 14.68
N ARG A 15 7.60 3.59 13.34
CA ARG A 15 8.81 3.71 12.50
C ARG A 15 9.89 2.69 12.86
N LYS A 16 9.48 1.43 13.12
CA LYS A 16 10.37 0.31 13.40
C LYS A 16 10.38 -0.66 12.25
N ALA A 17 11.57 -1.12 11.88
CA ALA A 17 11.72 -2.22 10.96
C ALA A 17 11.15 -3.51 11.58
N LYS A 18 10.31 -4.22 10.82
CA LYS A 18 9.72 -5.49 11.25
C LYS A 18 9.41 -6.37 10.05
N THR A 19 9.75 -7.64 10.15
CA THR A 19 9.47 -8.64 9.11
C THR A 19 8.64 -9.77 9.70
N ILE A 20 7.50 -10.07 9.07
CA ILE A 20 6.59 -11.13 9.49
C ILE A 20 6.05 -11.85 8.26
N GLY A 21 6.49 -13.09 8.06
CA GLY A 21 6.13 -13.89 6.89
C GLY A 21 6.60 -13.23 5.60
N ASN A 22 5.70 -13.06 4.63
CA ASN A 22 5.99 -12.42 3.34
C ASN A 22 5.82 -10.89 3.37
N THR A 23 5.64 -10.29 4.54
CA THR A 23 5.48 -8.84 4.70
C THR A 23 6.61 -8.29 5.53
N ARG A 24 7.25 -7.22 5.06
CA ARG A 24 8.28 -6.49 5.79
C ARG A 24 7.99 -5.00 5.79
N THR A 25 8.38 -4.32 6.84
CA THR A 25 8.40 -2.87 6.95
C THR A 25 9.77 -2.42 7.42
N ASP A 26 10.23 -1.27 6.95
CA ASP A 26 11.45 -0.61 7.44
C ASP A 26 11.10 0.54 8.42
N GLY A 27 9.81 0.83 8.59
CA GLY A 27 9.31 1.97 9.35
C GLY A 27 8.86 3.13 8.45
N GLU A 28 9.44 3.24 7.25
CA GLU A 28 9.01 4.22 6.23
C GLU A 28 8.25 3.59 5.06
N SER A 29 8.60 2.36 4.68
CA SER A 29 7.96 1.61 3.61
C SER A 29 7.58 0.21 4.05
N VAL A 30 6.54 -0.35 3.44
CA VAL A 30 6.06 -1.72 3.63
C VAL A 30 6.09 -2.44 2.30
N TRP A 31 6.69 -3.63 2.30
CA TRP A 31 6.75 -4.54 1.18
C TRP A 31 5.98 -5.82 1.47
N LEU A 32 5.31 -6.33 0.45
CA LEU A 32 4.62 -7.62 0.43
C LEU A 32 5.18 -8.45 -0.73
N HIS A 33 5.70 -9.64 -0.44
CA HIS A 33 6.39 -10.49 -1.42
C HIS A 33 7.52 -9.76 -2.18
N GLY A 34 8.17 -8.78 -1.54
CA GLY A 34 9.20 -7.94 -2.15
C GLY A 34 8.68 -6.74 -2.95
N ASN A 35 7.37 -6.63 -3.17
CA ASN A 35 6.76 -5.48 -3.83
C ASN A 35 6.42 -4.40 -2.80
N GLU A 36 6.80 -3.15 -3.06
CA GLU A 36 6.42 -2.03 -2.20
C GLU A 36 4.92 -1.75 -2.35
N ILE A 37 4.19 -1.81 -1.24
CA ILE A 37 2.73 -1.63 -1.23
C ILE A 37 2.29 -0.41 -0.43
N VAL A 38 3.11 0.06 0.50
CA VAL A 38 2.87 1.25 1.31
C VAL A 38 4.18 1.99 1.46
N ARG A 39 4.17 3.31 1.36
CA ARG A 39 5.32 4.16 1.67
C ARG A 39 4.88 5.44 2.34
N ARG A 40 5.74 5.99 3.17
CA ARG A 40 5.59 7.31 3.77
C ARG A 40 6.48 8.28 3.03
N ASP A 41 5.95 9.44 2.68
CA ASP A 41 6.75 10.55 2.14
C ASP A 41 7.36 11.38 3.28
N VAL A 42 8.38 12.18 2.94
CA VAL A 42 9.03 13.13 3.86
C VAL A 42 8.03 14.12 4.50
N SER A 43 6.93 14.42 3.81
CA SER A 43 5.83 15.26 4.31
C SER A 43 4.97 14.55 5.36
N GLY A 44 5.20 13.26 5.62
CA GLY A 44 4.43 12.43 6.55
C GLY A 44 3.19 11.76 5.95
N LEU A 45 2.89 12.02 4.67
CA LEU A 45 1.79 11.40 3.94
C LEU A 45 2.05 9.92 3.67
N VAL A 46 1.01 9.09 3.82
CA VAL A 46 1.10 7.63 3.58
C VAL A 46 0.44 7.30 2.26
N PHE A 47 1.24 6.77 1.34
CA PHE A 47 0.83 6.31 0.03
C PHE A 47 0.69 4.79 0.04
N ALA A 48 -0.23 4.28 -0.75
CA ALA A 48 -0.43 2.85 -0.93
C ALA A 48 -0.73 2.49 -2.37
N THR A 49 -0.35 1.28 -2.75
CA THR A 49 -0.59 0.73 -4.08
C THR A 49 -0.91 -0.75 -3.98
N LEU A 50 -1.61 -1.28 -4.98
CA LEU A 50 -1.75 -2.73 -5.15
C LEU A 50 -0.52 -3.33 -5.86
N ALA A 51 0.44 -2.50 -6.29
CA ALA A 51 1.65 -2.90 -7.00
C ALA A 51 1.36 -3.75 -8.26
N GLY A 52 0.21 -3.54 -8.90
CA GLY A 52 -0.27 -4.34 -10.03
C GLY A 52 -0.93 -5.68 -9.65
N TRP A 53 -1.01 -6.02 -8.36
CA TRP A 53 -1.54 -7.28 -7.87
C TRP A 53 -2.92 -7.12 -7.24
N ASN A 54 -3.99 -7.24 -8.04
CA ASN A 54 -5.37 -7.23 -7.56
C ASN A 54 -5.77 -8.57 -6.89
N THR A 55 -5.01 -9.01 -5.89
CA THR A 55 -5.32 -10.23 -5.12
C THR A 55 -6.04 -9.89 -3.82
N PRO A 56 -6.89 -10.79 -3.28
CA PRO A 56 -7.55 -10.56 -1.98
C PRO A 56 -6.54 -10.36 -0.84
N THR A 57 -5.36 -10.99 -0.91
CA THR A 57 -4.32 -10.84 0.12
C THR A 57 -3.66 -9.47 0.07
N THR A 58 -3.35 -8.96 -1.12
CA THR A 58 -2.82 -7.60 -1.29
C THR A 58 -3.80 -6.56 -0.76
N ARG A 59 -5.09 -6.66 -1.17
CA ARG A 59 -6.15 -5.75 -0.72
C ARG A 59 -6.33 -5.76 0.80
N GLU A 60 -6.37 -6.94 1.42
CA GLU A 60 -6.50 -7.04 2.89
C GLU A 60 -5.33 -6.38 3.62
N ARG A 61 -4.10 -6.53 3.10
CA ARG A 61 -2.91 -5.91 3.71
C ARG A 61 -2.90 -4.40 3.54
N VAL A 62 -3.09 -3.92 2.31
CA VAL A 62 -3.08 -2.48 2.02
C VAL A 62 -4.18 -1.77 2.81
N ASN A 63 -5.41 -2.29 2.77
CA ASN A 63 -6.53 -1.71 3.53
C ASN A 63 -6.30 -1.79 5.03
N GLY A 64 -5.75 -2.89 5.54
CA GLY A 64 -5.48 -3.03 6.97
C GLY A 64 -4.41 -2.09 7.50
N ILE A 65 -3.41 -1.74 6.68
CA ILE A 65 -2.33 -0.82 7.07
C ILE A 65 -2.77 0.63 6.89
N THR A 66 -3.31 0.97 5.72
CA THR A 66 -3.56 2.36 5.33
C THR A 66 -4.99 2.84 5.59
N GLY A 67 -5.93 1.90 5.76
CA GLY A 67 -7.35 2.23 5.83
C GLY A 67 -7.90 2.83 4.54
N LEU A 68 -7.23 2.61 3.40
CA LEU A 68 -7.78 2.87 2.08
C LEU A 68 -8.86 1.82 1.76
N GLY A 69 -9.90 2.21 1.03
CA GLY A 69 -11.07 1.38 0.75
C GLY A 69 -10.93 0.55 -0.53
N PHE A 70 -9.78 -0.09 -0.77
CA PHE A 70 -9.60 -0.86 -2.00
C PHE A 70 -10.51 -2.08 -2.03
N HIS A 71 -11.26 -2.24 -3.10
CA HIS A 71 -12.10 -3.41 -3.34
C HIS A 71 -12.02 -3.81 -4.81
N GLN A 72 -12.69 -4.90 -5.16
CA GLN A 72 -12.72 -5.43 -6.52
C GLN A 72 -14.16 -5.49 -6.97
N VAL A 73 -14.44 -4.98 -8.17
CA VAL A 73 -15.73 -5.08 -8.85
C VAL A 73 -15.46 -5.58 -10.26
N ASN A 74 -16.14 -6.65 -10.69
CA ASN A 74 -15.97 -7.21 -12.05
C ASN A 74 -14.50 -7.49 -12.47
N PHE A 75 -13.67 -8.01 -11.56
CA PHE A 75 -12.22 -8.26 -11.78
C PHE A 75 -11.34 -7.00 -11.89
N GLU A 76 -11.94 -5.82 -11.84
CA GLU A 76 -11.24 -4.53 -11.83
C GLU A 76 -11.00 -4.07 -10.40
N ALA A 77 -9.86 -3.42 -10.16
CA ALA A 77 -9.57 -2.81 -8.86
C ALA A 77 -10.36 -1.50 -8.76
N CYS A 78 -11.06 -1.31 -7.64
CA CYS A 78 -11.83 -0.10 -7.39
C CYS A 78 -11.44 0.53 -6.04
N LEU A 79 -11.38 1.85 -5.99
CA LEU A 79 -11.19 2.64 -4.77
C LEU A 79 -12.38 3.58 -4.64
N ASN A 80 -13.11 3.52 -3.51
CA ASN A 80 -14.29 4.35 -3.25
C ASN A 80 -15.37 4.34 -4.37
N GLY A 81 -15.46 3.25 -5.13
CA GLY A 81 -16.45 3.06 -6.20
C GLY A 81 -15.98 3.54 -7.57
N GLN A 82 -14.74 3.99 -7.71
CA GLN A 82 -14.12 4.30 -9.00
C GLN A 82 -13.11 3.22 -9.39
N PRO A 83 -13.11 2.76 -10.65
CA PRO A 83 -12.08 1.87 -11.15
C PRO A 83 -10.73 2.59 -11.13
N ILE A 84 -9.70 1.88 -10.69
CA ILE A 84 -8.35 2.42 -10.53
C ILE A 84 -7.32 1.51 -11.17
N ASP A 85 -6.20 2.11 -11.55
CA ASP A 85 -5.03 1.35 -11.95
C ASP A 85 -4.38 0.68 -10.73
N SER A 86 -4.15 -0.63 -10.82
CA SER A 86 -3.59 -1.42 -9.72
C SER A 86 -2.12 -1.07 -9.43
N SER A 87 -1.42 -0.42 -10.36
CA SER A 87 -0.02 0.00 -10.22
C SER A 87 0.11 1.46 -9.78
N ALA A 88 -0.98 2.23 -9.81
CA ALA A 88 -0.99 3.61 -9.33
C ALA A 88 -0.85 3.68 -7.80
N TRP A 89 -0.33 4.81 -7.33
CA TRP A 89 -0.18 5.10 -5.92
C TRP A 89 -1.28 6.03 -5.46
N PHE A 90 -1.87 5.72 -4.31
CA PHE A 90 -2.98 6.48 -3.75
C PHE A 90 -2.60 6.96 -2.36
N VAL A 91 -2.86 8.23 -2.09
CA VAL A 91 -2.67 8.83 -0.77
C VAL A 91 -4.01 9.10 -0.13
N LYS A 92 -4.11 8.84 1.19
CA LYS A 92 -5.24 9.31 1.98
C LYS A 92 -4.90 10.70 2.50
N CYS A 93 -5.47 11.74 1.89
CA CYS A 93 -5.42 13.08 2.48
C CYS A 93 -6.33 13.10 3.72
N HIS A 94 -5.95 13.87 4.75
CA HIS A 94 -6.74 14.03 5.98
C HIS A 94 -8.16 14.58 5.69
N ASP A 95 -8.34 15.24 4.54
CA ASP A 95 -9.60 15.81 4.04
C ASP A 95 -10.53 14.80 3.35
N GLY A 96 -10.16 13.51 3.29
CA GLY A 96 -10.96 12.47 2.63
C GLY A 96 -10.78 12.39 1.11
N ALA A 97 -10.09 13.35 0.50
CA ALA A 97 -9.68 13.27 -0.91
C ALA A 97 -8.60 12.19 -1.11
N SER A 98 -8.82 11.28 -2.04
CA SER A 98 -7.82 10.30 -2.51
C SER A 98 -7.20 10.83 -3.79
N ALA A 99 -5.90 11.15 -3.77
CA ALA A 99 -5.18 11.57 -4.98
C ALA A 99 -4.39 10.39 -5.55
N SER A 100 -4.51 10.16 -6.86
CA SER A 100 -3.72 9.19 -7.60
C SER A 100 -2.42 9.82 -8.09
N LEU A 101 -1.28 9.27 -7.72
CA LEU A 101 0.02 9.60 -8.29
C LEU A 101 0.43 8.52 -9.30
N PRO A 102 1.08 8.91 -10.42
CA PRO A 102 1.67 7.95 -11.33
C PRO A 102 2.69 7.07 -10.59
N PRO A 103 2.84 5.80 -10.99
CA PRO A 103 3.84 4.92 -10.39
C PRO A 103 5.22 5.59 -10.45
N PRO A 104 6.02 5.53 -9.36
CA PRO A 104 7.40 5.97 -9.43
C PRO A 104 8.07 5.18 -10.57
N PRO A 105 8.92 5.82 -11.38
CA PRO A 105 9.63 5.11 -12.43
C PRO A 105 10.34 3.93 -11.78
N LYS A 106 10.03 2.70 -12.25
CA LYS A 106 10.79 1.50 -11.87
C LYS A 106 12.24 1.87 -12.13
N SER A 107 13.05 1.93 -11.07
CA SER A 107 14.48 2.27 -11.18
C SER A 107 15.02 1.47 -12.36
N ILE A 108 15.44 2.19 -13.40
CA ILE A 108 16.03 1.58 -14.57
C ILE A 108 17.30 0.94 -14.01
N THR A 109 17.33 -0.39 -13.93
CA THR A 109 18.58 -1.11 -13.67
C THR A 109 19.46 -0.82 -14.87
N ILE A 110 20.31 0.20 -14.76
CA ILE A 110 21.40 0.43 -15.70
C ILE A 110 22.31 -0.78 -15.50
N LYS A 111 22.33 -1.64 -16.52
CA LYS A 111 23.09 -2.88 -16.57
C LYS A 111 24.50 -2.60 -17.06
#